data_AF-A0AAD4LIJ4-F1
#
_entry.id   AF-A0AAD4LIJ4-F1
#
_cell.length_a   1.000
_cell.length_b   1.000
_cell.length_c   1.000
_cell.angle_alpha   90.00
_cell.angle_beta   90.00
_cell.angle_gamma   90.00
#
_symmetry.space_group_name_H-M   'P 1'
#
loop_
_entity.id
_entity.type
_entity.pdbx_description
1 polymer ?
#
loop_
_entity_poly.entity_id
_entity_poly.type
_entity_poly.pdbx_seq_one_letter_code
_entity_poly.pdbx_strand_id
1 'polypeptide(L)'
;MAGVLVKIVIELLSILSIATKEVKRRRAKIFARKLLGRTDIEDALKRLNSLIQEEFQMVTTQILKVATEVKDGADNTNMAIQQMLNEIEEVKRDVAEVKWTQIERDIYKWLSPPDSYTNYNIACKAHYEGTAAWFFEAPIFKDWMSTGSLLWMHGKPGSGKSVLWSVISQLSWLTDRNS
;
A
#
# COMPACT_ATOMS: atom_id res chain seq x y z
N MET A 1 30.08 -13.14 32.45
CA MET A 1 29.37 -14.34 32.95
C MET A 1 30.32 -15.47 33.29
N ALA A 2 31.03 -16.09 32.33
CA ALA A 2 31.85 -17.29 32.61
C ALA A 2 32.89 -17.11 33.75
N GLY A 3 33.57 -15.96 33.83
CA GLY A 3 34.61 -15.73 34.85
C GLY A 3 34.11 -15.58 36.30
N VAL A 4 32.85 -15.17 36.51
CA VAL A 4 32.27 -15.01 37.87
C VAL A 4 31.71 -16.35 38.37
N LEU A 5 31.00 -17.07 37.50
CA LEU A 5 30.55 -18.45 37.76
C LEU A 5 31.70 -19.36 38.16
N VAL A 6 32.83 -19.30 37.44
CA VAL A 6 34.02 -20.09 37.77
C VAL A 6 34.54 -19.75 39.17
N LYS A 7 34.55 -18.48 39.58
CA LYS A 7 34.97 -18.07 40.93
C LYS A 7 34.01 -18.58 42.01
N ILE A 8 32.70 -18.53 41.76
CA ILE A 8 31.67 -19.06 42.68
C ILE A 8 31.84 -20.57 42.86
N VAL A 9 32.03 -21.31 41.77
CA VAL A 9 32.27 -22.77 41.80
C VAL A 9 33.57 -23.10 42.54
N ILE A 10 34.64 -22.34 42.33
CA ILE A 10 35.91 -22.53 43.05
C ILE A 10 35.72 -22.35 44.56
N GLU A 11 35.04 -21.29 45.01
CA GLU A 11 34.82 -21.05 46.44
C GLU A 11 33.90 -22.11 47.07
N LEU A 12 32.86 -22.55 46.35
CA LEU A 12 32.02 -23.67 46.78
C LEU A 12 32.83 -24.96 46.96
N LEU A 13 33.71 -25.28 46.02
CA LEU A 13 34.58 -26.46 46.09
C LEU A 13 35.59 -26.36 47.23
N SER A 14 36.11 -25.16 47.54
CA SER A 14 36.96 -24.92 48.71
C SER A 14 36.21 -25.19 50.01
N ILE A 15 35.00 -24.66 50.16
CA ILE A 15 34.14 -24.89 51.35
C ILE A 15 33.81 -26.38 51.49
N LEU A 16 33.43 -27.04 50.39
CA LEU A 16 33.15 -28.48 50.34
C LEU A 16 34.39 -29.32 50.69
N SER A 17 35.56 -28.97 50.19
CA SER A 17 36.82 -29.67 50.51
C SER A 17 37.13 -29.62 52.01
N ILE A 18 37.00 -28.44 52.60
CA ILE A 18 37.16 -28.22 54.04
C ILE A 18 36.12 -29.05 54.82
N ALA A 19 34.86 -29.04 54.38
CA ALA A 19 33.80 -29.79 55.04
C ALA A 19 33.99 -31.30 54.95
N THR A 20 34.35 -31.81 53.77
CA THR A 20 34.53 -33.25 53.52
C THR A 20 35.70 -33.82 54.32
N LYS A 21 36.79 -33.05 54.48
CA LYS A 21 37.97 -33.43 55.27
C LYS A 21 37.63 -33.62 56.76
N GLU A 22 36.73 -32.80 57.29
CA GLU A 22 36.35 -32.83 58.70
C GLU A 22 35.21 -33.83 59.00
N VAL A 23 34.29 -34.08 58.06
CA VAL A 23 33.27 -35.14 58.19
C VAL A 23 33.89 -36.54 58.26
N LYS A 24 34.97 -36.79 57.51
CA LYS A 24 35.75 -38.04 57.59
C LYS A 24 36.35 -38.31 58.98
N ARG A 25 36.44 -37.30 59.86
CA ARG A 25 36.89 -37.43 61.26
C ARG A 25 35.78 -37.76 62.29
N ARG A 26 34.56 -38.11 61.85
CA ARG A 26 33.43 -38.66 62.66
C ARG A 26 32.98 -37.84 63.89
N ARG A 27 32.86 -36.52 63.80
CA ARG A 27 32.23 -35.68 64.86
C ARG A 27 31.39 -34.52 64.31
N ALA A 28 30.31 -34.81 63.57
CA ALA A 28 29.47 -33.81 62.91
C ALA A 28 28.94 -32.68 63.84
N LYS A 29 28.59 -33.00 65.09
CA LYS A 29 28.06 -32.01 66.06
C LYS A 29 29.12 -31.05 66.61
N ILE A 30 30.36 -31.52 66.78
CA ILE A 30 31.51 -30.69 67.19
C ILE A 30 32.03 -29.89 65.99
N PHE A 31 31.94 -30.48 64.81
CA PHE A 31 32.23 -29.83 63.55
C PHE A 31 31.31 -28.61 63.32
N ALA A 32 29.99 -28.73 63.45
CA ALA A 32 29.08 -27.59 63.33
C ALA A 32 29.44 -26.43 64.29
N ARG A 33 29.87 -26.73 65.53
CA ARG A 33 30.34 -25.72 66.49
C ARG A 33 31.71 -25.13 66.17
N LYS A 34 32.64 -25.92 65.60
CA LYS A 34 33.98 -25.44 65.17
C LYS A 34 33.94 -24.70 63.84
N LEU A 35 33.02 -25.06 62.95
CA LEU A 35 32.83 -24.48 61.63
C LEU A 35 32.45 -23.01 61.72
N LEU A 36 31.54 -22.70 62.65
CA LEU A 36 31.07 -21.34 62.92
C LEU A 36 32.08 -20.48 63.71
N GLY A 37 33.19 -21.06 64.18
CA GLY A 37 34.21 -20.36 64.96
C GLY A 37 35.55 -20.20 64.25
N ARG A 38 35.63 -20.55 62.95
CA ARG A 38 36.85 -20.55 62.15
C ARG A 38 36.81 -19.38 61.16
N THR A 39 37.71 -18.43 61.33
CA THR A 39 37.75 -17.17 60.55
C THR A 39 37.95 -17.39 59.05
N ASP A 40 38.67 -18.45 58.67
CA ASP A 40 38.90 -18.88 57.28
C ASP A 40 37.61 -19.25 56.54
N ILE A 41 36.68 -19.90 57.23
CA ILE A 41 35.38 -20.31 56.66
C ILE A 41 34.42 -19.13 56.59
N GLU A 42 34.44 -18.29 57.62
CA GLU A 42 33.63 -17.07 57.65
C GLU A 42 34.03 -16.10 56.53
N ASP A 43 35.34 -15.96 56.26
CA ASP A 43 35.86 -15.18 55.15
C ASP A 43 35.47 -15.76 53.79
N ALA A 44 35.52 -17.09 53.63
CA ALA A 44 35.06 -17.77 52.41
C ALA A 44 33.55 -17.57 52.16
N LEU A 45 32.73 -17.64 53.21
CA LEU A 45 31.28 -17.38 53.12
C LEU A 45 30.98 -15.92 52.77
N LYS A 46 31.72 -14.95 53.33
CA LYS A 46 31.59 -13.53 52.98
C LYS A 46 31.95 -13.28 51.52
N ARG A 47 33.03 -13.91 51.02
CA ARG A 47 33.43 -13.83 49.61
C ARG A 47 32.40 -14.45 48.68
N LEU A 48 31.90 -15.63 49.00
CA LEU A 48 30.84 -16.30 48.23
C LEU A 48 29.59 -15.43 48.16
N ASN A 49 29.16 -14.83 49.28
CA ASN A 49 27.99 -13.95 49.31
C ASN A 49 28.20 -12.70 48.44
N SER A 50 29.40 -12.09 48.45
CA SER A 50 29.73 -10.96 47.57
C SER A 50 29.66 -11.36 46.10
N LEU A 51 30.28 -12.48 45.72
CA LEU A 51 30.29 -12.96 44.34
C LEU A 51 28.88 -13.30 43.83
N ILE A 52 28.04 -13.90 44.69
CA ILE A 52 26.64 -14.18 44.36
C ILE A 52 25.88 -12.86 44.12
N GLN A 53 26.05 -11.84 44.96
CA GLN A 53 25.42 -10.53 44.76
C GLN A 53 25.89 -9.85 43.46
N GLU A 54 27.19 -9.88 43.18
CA GLU A 54 27.76 -9.36 41.94
C GLU A 54 27.20 -10.08 40.71
N GLU A 55 27.03 -11.40 40.78
CA GLU A 55 26.42 -12.19 39.72
C GLU A 55 24.94 -11.83 39.50
N PHE A 56 24.15 -11.71 40.57
CA PHE A 56 22.74 -11.30 40.50
C PHE A 56 22.58 -9.93 39.85
N GLN A 57 23.44 -8.96 40.22
CA GLN A 57 23.44 -7.64 39.61
C GLN A 57 23.80 -7.72 38.13
N MET A 58 24.87 -8.45 37.77
CA MET A 58 25.30 -8.61 36.38
C MET A 58 24.22 -9.23 35.51
N VAL A 59 23.58 -10.32 35.97
CA VAL A 59 22.50 -10.99 35.23
C VAL A 59 21.31 -10.06 35.06
N THR A 60 20.95 -9.30 36.09
CA THR A 60 19.86 -8.30 36.01
C THR A 60 20.16 -7.24 34.96
N THR A 61 21.38 -6.69 34.94
CA THR A 61 21.77 -5.68 33.94
C THR A 61 21.74 -6.25 32.52
N GLN A 62 22.18 -7.49 32.32
CA GLN A 62 22.13 -8.14 31.01
C GLN A 62 20.69 -8.38 30.53
N ILE A 63 19.82 -8.86 31.42
CA ILE A 63 18.40 -9.04 31.11
C ILE A 63 17.74 -7.71 30.76
N LEU A 64 18.00 -6.66 31.56
CA LEU A 64 17.46 -5.33 31.29
C LEU A 64 17.92 -4.79 29.94
N LYS A 65 19.20 -4.95 29.60
CA LYS A 65 19.74 -4.52 28.30
C LYS A 65 19.03 -5.23 27.14
N VAL A 66 18.87 -6.55 27.22
CA VAL A 66 18.16 -7.30 26.18
C VAL A 66 16.69 -6.85 26.10
N ALA A 67 16.03 -6.65 27.24
CA ALA A 67 14.65 -6.17 27.27
C ALA A 67 14.49 -4.77 26.64
N THR A 68 15.44 -3.87 26.86
CA THR A 68 15.43 -2.54 26.21
C THR A 68 15.66 -2.65 24.72
N GLU A 69 16.60 -3.48 24.26
CA GLU A 69 16.84 -3.69 22.83
C GLU A 69 15.62 -4.29 22.11
N VAL A 70 14.95 -5.26 22.75
CA VAL A 70 13.70 -5.82 22.23
C VAL A 70 12.60 -4.77 22.17
N LYS A 71 12.47 -3.94 23.21
CA LYS A 71 11.48 -2.85 23.24
C LYS A 71 11.74 -1.82 22.13
N ASP A 72 12.98 -1.36 21.99
CA ASP A 72 13.35 -0.38 20.97
C ASP A 72 13.13 -0.94 19.56
N GLY A 73 13.45 -2.23 19.35
CA GLY A 73 13.13 -2.94 18.12
C GLY A 73 11.62 -2.99 17.84
N ALA A 74 10.81 -3.31 18.86
CA ALA A 74 9.36 -3.34 18.74
C ALA A 74 8.78 -1.95 18.41
N ASP A 75 9.25 -0.91 19.08
CA ASP A 75 8.82 0.48 18.83
C ASP A 75 9.16 0.91 17.40
N ASN A 76 10.36 0.59 16.91
CA ASN A 76 10.76 0.83 15.52
C ASN A 76 9.87 0.09 14.52
N THR A 77 9.57 -1.19 14.76
CA THR A 77 8.66 -1.94 13.89
C THR A 77 7.25 -1.37 13.89
N ASN A 78 6.76 -0.90 15.05
CA ASN A 78 5.45 -0.28 15.15
C ASN A 78 5.40 1.05 14.38
N MET A 79 6.44 1.88 14.46
CA MET A 79 6.55 3.11 13.66
C MET A 79 6.51 2.82 12.15
N ALA A 80 7.28 1.83 11.68
CA ALA A 80 7.28 1.44 10.28
C ALA A 80 5.90 0.92 9.82
N ILE A 81 5.21 0.15 10.67
CA ILE A 81 3.84 -0.30 10.40
C ILE A 81 2.89 0.89 10.26
N GLN A 82 2.96 1.88 11.16
CA GLN A 82 2.09 3.06 11.07
C GLN A 82 2.35 3.89 9.81
N GLN A 83 3.61 4.01 9.37
CA GLN A 83 3.95 4.66 8.11
C GLN A 83 3.36 3.92 6.91
N MET A 84 3.55 2.59 6.84
CA MET A 84 2.96 1.78 5.78
C MET A 84 1.43 1.86 5.75
N LEU A 85 0.76 1.91 6.91
CA LEU A 85 -0.69 2.05 6.97
C LEU A 85 -1.18 3.35 6.34
N ASN A 86 -0.48 4.47 6.59
CA ASN A 86 -0.81 5.75 5.98
C ASN A 86 -0.61 5.73 4.46
N GLU A 87 0.50 5.14 3.98
CA GLU A 87 0.76 5.00 2.54
C GLU A 87 -0.29 4.11 1.86
N ILE A 88 -0.71 3.02 2.50
CA ILE A 88 -1.79 2.16 1.97
C ILE A 88 -3.12 2.91 1.88
N GLU A 89 -3.42 3.78 2.84
CA GLU A 89 -4.63 4.59 2.81
C GLU A 89 -4.61 5.62 1.67
N GLU A 90 -3.46 6.22 1.40
CA GLU A 90 -3.25 7.11 0.25
C GLU A 90 -3.42 6.36 -1.07
N VAL A 91 -2.74 5.22 -1.26
CA VAL A 91 -2.88 4.39 -2.47
C VAL A 91 -4.32 3.95 -2.68
N LYS A 92 -5.05 3.58 -1.62
CA LYS A 92 -6.46 3.18 -1.72
C LYS A 92 -7.33 4.32 -2.27
N ARG A 93 -7.03 5.56 -1.90
CA ARG A 93 -7.75 6.76 -2.38
C ARG A 93 -7.48 6.99 -3.86
N ASP A 94 -6.21 6.97 -4.26
CA ASP A 94 -5.79 7.16 -5.66
C ASP A 94 -6.40 6.10 -6.57
N VAL A 95 -6.40 4.83 -6.13
CA VAL A 95 -7.01 3.73 -6.89
C VAL A 95 -8.51 3.93 -7.05
N ALA A 96 -9.21 4.42 -6.03
CA ALA A 96 -10.64 4.71 -6.12
C ALA A 96 -10.91 5.82 -7.13
N GLU A 97 -10.12 6.90 -7.12
CA GLU A 97 -10.26 8.02 -8.05
C GLU A 97 -9.95 7.62 -9.50
N VAL A 98 -8.86 6.88 -9.73
CA VAL A 98 -8.50 6.36 -11.05
C VAL A 98 -9.60 5.46 -11.61
N LYS A 99 -10.18 4.59 -10.78
CA LYS A 99 -11.24 3.68 -11.22
C LYS A 99 -12.48 4.42 -11.71
N TRP A 100 -12.92 5.46 -11.00
CA TRP A 100 -14.10 6.23 -11.40
C TRP A 100 -13.85 7.03 -12.67
N THR A 101 -12.72 7.74 -12.76
CA THR A 101 -12.42 8.57 -13.93
C THR A 101 -12.25 7.76 -15.21
N GLN A 102 -11.68 6.55 -15.12
CA GLN A 102 -11.52 5.69 -16.29
C GLN A 102 -12.85 5.12 -16.76
N ILE A 103 -13.68 4.60 -15.86
CA ILE A 103 -15.01 4.07 -16.18
C ILE A 103 -15.88 5.19 -16.78
N GLU A 104 -15.85 6.37 -16.20
CA GLU A 104 -16.59 7.53 -16.70
C GLU A 104 -16.14 7.90 -18.12
N ARG A 105 -14.83 8.01 -18.38
CA ARG A 105 -14.29 8.25 -19.72
C ARG A 105 -14.72 7.19 -20.73
N ASP A 106 -14.68 5.92 -20.34
CA ASP A 106 -15.03 4.81 -21.24
C ASP A 106 -16.53 4.81 -21.57
N ILE A 107 -17.39 5.11 -20.58
CA ILE A 107 -18.82 5.31 -20.80
C ILE A 107 -19.09 6.50 -21.72
N TYR A 108 -18.45 7.65 -21.45
CA TYR A 108 -18.59 8.82 -22.32
C TYR A 108 -18.14 8.53 -23.74
N LYS A 109 -17.02 7.84 -23.93
CA LYS A 109 -16.52 7.44 -25.25
C LYS A 109 -17.49 6.48 -25.95
N TRP A 110 -18.08 5.53 -25.23
CA TRP A 110 -19.07 4.60 -25.78
C TRP A 110 -20.37 5.31 -26.19
N LEU A 111 -20.82 6.29 -25.39
CA LEU A 111 -22.02 7.08 -25.66
C LEU A 111 -21.79 8.25 -26.64
N SER A 112 -20.53 8.58 -26.93
CA SER A 112 -20.20 9.73 -27.77
C SER A 112 -20.79 9.54 -29.18
N PRO A 113 -21.46 10.56 -29.74
CA PRO A 113 -21.97 10.47 -31.09
C PRO A 113 -20.80 10.30 -32.07
N PRO A 114 -21.00 9.58 -33.19
CA PRO A 114 -20.01 9.53 -34.27
C PRO A 114 -19.65 10.94 -34.75
N ASP A 115 -18.38 11.16 -35.08
CA ASP A 115 -17.90 12.46 -35.57
C ASP A 115 -18.69 12.91 -36.81
N SER A 116 -19.44 14.01 -36.64
CA SER A 116 -20.30 14.57 -37.68
C SER A 116 -19.50 15.07 -38.87
N TYR A 117 -18.27 15.57 -38.64
CA TYR A 117 -17.38 16.05 -39.70
C TYR A 117 -16.86 14.90 -40.57
N THR A 118 -16.40 13.82 -39.96
CA THR A 118 -16.00 12.61 -40.69
C THR A 118 -17.16 12.03 -41.48
N ASN A 119 -18.35 11.92 -40.86
CA ASN A 119 -19.54 11.44 -41.55
C ASN A 119 -19.96 12.33 -42.72
N TYR A 120 -19.90 13.66 -42.54
CA TYR A 120 -20.14 14.63 -43.60
C TYR A 120 -19.17 14.45 -44.76
N ASN A 121 -17.87 14.34 -44.49
CA ASN A 121 -16.84 14.16 -45.52
C ASN A 121 -16.99 12.83 -46.27
N ILE A 122 -17.32 11.74 -45.57
CA ILE A 122 -17.61 10.45 -46.21
C ILE A 122 -18.83 10.59 -47.12
N ALA A 123 -19.90 11.24 -46.65
CA ALA A 123 -21.11 11.46 -47.44
C ALA A 123 -20.85 12.33 -48.67
N CYS A 124 -20.05 13.41 -48.55
CA CYS A 124 -19.61 14.23 -49.68
C CYS A 124 -18.76 13.43 -50.68
N LYS A 125 -17.83 12.58 -50.22
CA LYS A 125 -17.03 11.72 -51.11
C LYS A 125 -17.86 10.65 -51.81
N ALA A 126 -18.92 10.17 -51.18
CA ALA A 126 -19.85 9.20 -51.74
C ALA A 126 -20.88 9.83 -52.70
N HIS A 127 -20.96 11.16 -52.75
CA HIS A 127 -21.85 11.87 -53.66
C HIS A 127 -21.33 11.76 -55.09
N TYR A 128 -22.19 11.30 -55.99
CA TYR A 128 -21.94 11.35 -57.43
C TYR A 128 -22.62 12.58 -58.02
N GLU A 129 -21.88 13.35 -58.83
CA GLU A 129 -22.38 14.54 -59.51
C GLU A 129 -23.68 14.25 -60.27
N GLY A 130 -24.68 15.13 -60.13
CA GLY A 130 -26.04 14.93 -60.68
C GLY A 130 -27.00 14.12 -59.79
N THR A 131 -26.49 13.37 -58.80
CA THR A 131 -27.34 12.74 -57.78
C THR A 131 -27.94 13.82 -56.87
N ALA A 132 -29.20 13.66 -56.47
CA ALA A 132 -30.01 14.62 -55.70
C ALA A 132 -30.65 15.79 -56.48
N ALA A 133 -30.36 15.97 -57.77
CA ALA A 133 -30.98 17.01 -58.59
C ALA A 133 -32.52 16.94 -58.56
N TRP A 134 -33.07 15.73 -58.67
CA TRP A 134 -34.52 15.48 -58.58
C TRP A 134 -35.16 16.02 -57.29
N PHE A 135 -34.39 16.05 -56.19
CA PHE A 135 -34.85 16.54 -54.90
C PHE A 135 -34.73 18.07 -54.80
N PHE A 136 -33.62 18.65 -55.26
CA PHE A 136 -33.43 20.10 -55.25
C PHE A 136 -34.34 20.85 -56.22
N GLU A 137 -34.72 20.20 -57.31
CA GLU A 137 -35.65 20.76 -58.28
C GLU A 137 -37.11 20.65 -57.82
N ALA A 138 -37.39 19.75 -56.87
CA ALA A 138 -38.75 19.48 -56.40
C ALA A 138 -39.35 20.72 -55.70
N PRO A 139 -40.64 21.02 -55.93
CA PRO A 139 -41.32 22.16 -55.29
C PRO A 139 -41.22 22.14 -53.77
N ILE A 140 -41.35 20.95 -53.15
CA ILE A 140 -41.27 20.78 -51.70
C ILE A 140 -39.95 21.27 -51.09
N PHE A 141 -38.82 21.11 -51.80
CA PHE A 141 -37.53 21.58 -51.32
C PHE A 141 -37.41 23.10 -51.44
N LYS A 142 -37.85 23.67 -52.57
CA LYS A 142 -37.83 25.11 -52.81
C LYS A 142 -38.72 25.86 -51.83
N ASP A 143 -39.92 25.33 -51.58
CA ASP A 143 -40.87 25.86 -50.60
C ASP A 143 -40.27 25.79 -49.19
N TRP A 144 -39.68 24.66 -48.82
CA TRP A 144 -38.99 24.51 -47.54
C TRP A 144 -37.86 25.53 -47.35
N MET A 145 -36.99 25.69 -48.35
CA MET A 145 -35.86 26.63 -48.31
C MET A 145 -36.33 28.09 -48.14
N SER A 146 -37.48 28.44 -48.71
CA SER A 146 -38.07 29.79 -48.58
C SER A 146 -38.80 30.02 -47.25
N THR A 147 -39.37 28.96 -46.65
CA THR A 147 -40.23 29.07 -45.46
C THR A 147 -39.50 28.82 -44.14
N GLY A 148 -38.36 28.11 -44.16
CA GLY A 148 -37.62 27.75 -42.95
C GLY A 148 -38.36 26.77 -42.03
N SER A 149 -39.37 26.06 -42.56
CA SER A 149 -40.19 25.11 -41.80
C SER A 149 -39.46 23.78 -41.53
N LEU A 150 -40.07 22.84 -40.80
CA LEU A 150 -39.48 21.49 -40.59
C LEU A 150 -39.72 20.62 -41.84
N LEU A 151 -38.65 20.19 -42.52
CA LEU A 151 -38.73 19.19 -43.60
C LEU A 151 -38.34 17.80 -43.10
N TRP A 152 -39.23 16.84 -43.35
CA TRP A 152 -39.08 15.48 -42.86
C TRP A 152 -38.87 14.51 -44.03
N MET A 153 -37.65 13.94 -44.13
CA MET A 153 -37.25 13.03 -45.20
C MET A 153 -37.17 11.57 -44.71
N HIS A 154 -37.74 10.66 -45.50
CA HIS A 154 -37.89 9.26 -45.13
C HIS A 154 -37.48 8.31 -46.24
N GLY A 155 -36.92 7.17 -45.85
CA GLY A 155 -36.50 6.13 -46.80
C GLY A 155 -35.76 4.99 -46.10
N LYS A 156 -35.58 3.87 -46.80
CA LYS A 156 -34.86 2.70 -46.29
C LYS A 156 -33.39 3.04 -45.93
N PRO A 157 -32.73 2.30 -45.01
CA PRO A 157 -31.29 2.40 -44.82
C PRO A 157 -30.55 2.29 -46.16
N GLY A 158 -29.50 3.08 -46.37
CA GLY A 158 -28.77 3.12 -47.64
C GLY A 158 -29.43 3.93 -48.77
N SER A 159 -30.62 4.51 -48.56
CA SER A 159 -31.31 5.32 -49.60
C SER A 159 -30.69 6.71 -49.87
N GLY A 160 -29.47 6.97 -49.39
CA GLY A 160 -28.76 8.23 -49.64
C GLY A 160 -29.19 9.45 -48.82
N LYS A 161 -30.04 9.32 -47.78
CA LYS A 161 -30.49 10.46 -46.95
C LYS A 161 -29.35 11.30 -46.35
N SER A 162 -28.31 10.64 -45.83
CA SER A 162 -27.14 11.34 -45.26
C SER A 162 -26.31 12.05 -46.33
N VAL A 163 -26.25 11.50 -47.55
CA VAL A 163 -25.60 12.12 -48.72
C VAL A 163 -26.41 13.33 -49.21
N LEU A 164 -27.75 13.24 -49.21
CA LEU A 164 -28.61 14.37 -49.51
C LEU A 164 -28.37 15.53 -48.51
N TRP A 165 -28.29 15.21 -47.21
CA TRP A 165 -28.04 16.20 -46.17
C TRP A 165 -26.66 16.88 -46.28
N SER A 166 -25.61 16.14 -46.66
CA SER A 166 -24.28 16.73 -46.83
C SER A 166 -24.26 17.74 -48.00
N VAL A 167 -24.98 17.46 -49.09
CA VAL A 167 -25.09 18.39 -50.21
C VAL A 167 -25.90 19.64 -49.84
N ILE A 168 -27.02 19.50 -49.12
CA ILE A 168 -27.80 20.65 -48.61
C ILE A 168 -26.91 21.55 -47.74
N SER A 169 -26.19 20.94 -46.79
CA SER A 169 -25.30 21.66 -45.88
C SER A 169 -24.19 22.41 -46.64
N GLN A 170 -23.64 21.81 -47.70
CA GLN A 170 -22.64 22.47 -48.56
C GLN A 170 -23.22 23.67 -49.32
N LEU A 171 -24.41 23.53 -49.89
CA LEU A 171 -25.08 24.59 -50.65
C LEU A 171 -25.49 25.78 -49.77
N SER A 172 -26.03 25.52 -48.58
CA SER A 172 -26.33 26.56 -47.59
C SER A 172 -25.07 27.37 -47.28
N TRP A 173 -23.97 26.67 -46.99
CA TRP A 173 -22.72 27.31 -46.60
C TRP A 173 -22.06 28.13 -47.74
N LEU A 174 -22.26 27.73 -48.99
CA LEU A 174 -21.83 28.52 -50.16
C LEU A 174 -22.71 29.75 -50.42
N THR A 175 -24.00 29.67 -50.09
CA THR A 175 -24.97 30.76 -50.28
C THR A 175 -24.76 31.88 -49.25
N ASP A 176 -24.44 31.51 -47.99
CA ASP A 176 -24.10 32.45 -46.92
C ASP A 176 -22.76 33.19 -47.14
N ARG A 177 -21.84 32.62 -47.95
CA ARG A 177 -20.55 33.26 -48.27
C ARG A 177 -20.60 34.25 -49.43
N ASN A 178 -21.66 34.21 -50.24
CA ASN A 178 -21.84 35.05 -51.43
C ASN A 178 -22.95 36.10 -51.27
N SER A 179 -23.50 36.25 -50.06
CA SER A 179 -24.47 37.28 -49.67
C SER A 179 -23.79 38.36 -48.84
#